data_AF-A0A434EVN9-F1
#
_entry.id   AF-A0A434EVN9-F1
#
_cell.length_a   1.000
_cell.length_b   1.000
_cell.length_c   1.000
_cell.angle_alpha   90.00
_cell.angle_beta   90.00
_cell.angle_gamma   90.00
#
_symmetry.space_group_name_H-M   'P 1'
#
loop_
_entity.id
_entity.type
_entity.pdbx_description
1 polymer ?
#
loop_
_entity_poly.entity_id
_entity_poly.type
_entity_poly.pdbx_seq_one_letter_code
_entity_poly.pdbx_strand_id
1 'polypeptide(L)'
;MSKESLGKQSLTSATEARGLEALISRAARAGKGPAPVERWNPDFCGDLDMEIKADGTWFYLGTPIGRMPLVQLFSSVLRKDADGKTYLVTPVERVGIRVADAPFIAVEMNVSGSGDDQVIT
;
A
#
# COMPACT_ATOMS: atom_id res chain seq x y z
N MET A 1 -15.35 14.86 34.80
CA MET A 1 -14.97 15.23 33.42
C MET A 1 -14.47 13.98 32.71
N SER A 2 -15.31 13.23 31.97
CA SER A 2 -14.89 12.06 31.14
C SER A 2 -16.08 11.44 30.39
N LYS A 3 -16.76 12.17 29.50
CA LYS A 3 -17.77 11.57 28.60
C LYS A 3 -17.69 11.96 27.12
N GLU A 4 -16.72 12.80 26.71
CA GLU A 4 -16.63 13.27 25.31
C GLU A 4 -15.74 12.41 24.38
N SER A 5 -15.05 11.38 24.88
CA SER A 5 -14.07 10.64 24.06
C SER A 5 -14.65 9.53 23.17
N LEU A 6 -15.85 8.99 23.45
CA LEU A 6 -16.39 7.83 22.72
C LEU A 6 -17.01 8.16 21.36
N GLY A 7 -17.56 9.37 21.18
CA GLY A 7 -18.28 9.74 19.95
C GLY A 7 -17.37 10.00 18.76
N LYS A 8 -16.14 10.47 19.00
CA LYS A 8 -15.21 10.90 17.94
C LYS A 8 -14.49 9.71 17.27
N GLN A 9 -14.28 8.60 18.00
CA GLN A 9 -13.62 7.40 17.49
C GLN A 9 -14.48 6.58 16.52
N SER A 10 -15.81 6.56 16.71
CA SER A 10 -16.73 5.79 15.86
C SER A 10 -16.94 6.43 14.49
N LEU A 11 -16.90 7.77 14.40
CA LEU A 11 -17.07 8.54 13.17
C LEU A 11 -15.83 8.53 12.26
N THR A 12 -14.61 8.51 12.83
CA THR A 12 -13.37 8.33 12.06
C THR A 12 -13.28 6.91 11.50
N SER A 13 -13.54 5.88 12.32
CA SER A 13 -13.49 4.48 11.88
C SER A 13 -14.46 4.17 10.72
N ALA A 14 -15.68 4.71 10.75
CA ALA A 14 -16.66 4.50 9.67
C ALA A 14 -16.34 5.27 8.37
N THR A 15 -15.57 6.35 8.45
CA THR A 15 -15.08 7.11 7.29
C THR A 15 -13.88 6.40 6.67
N GLU A 16 -12.99 5.88 7.50
CA GLU A 16 -11.79 5.15 7.09
C GLU A 16 -12.13 3.78 6.46
N ALA A 17 -13.10 3.05 7.02
CA ALA A 17 -13.60 1.81 6.42
C ALA A 17 -14.14 2.06 4.99
N ARG A 18 -14.89 3.15 4.77
CA ARG A 18 -15.36 3.54 3.43
C ARG A 18 -14.21 3.93 2.50
N GLY A 19 -13.18 4.60 3.03
CA GLY A 19 -11.96 4.92 2.28
C GLY A 19 -11.26 3.66 1.77
N LEU A 20 -11.10 2.66 2.65
CA LEU A 20 -10.49 1.37 2.30
C LEU A 20 -11.31 0.61 1.25
N GLU A 21 -12.64 0.50 1.43
CA GLU A 21 -13.51 -0.16 0.45
C GLU A 21 -13.42 0.50 -0.93
N ALA A 22 -13.38 1.84 -0.96
CA ALA A 22 -13.27 2.59 -2.19
C ALA A 22 -11.91 2.35 -2.87
N LEU A 23 -10.82 2.29 -2.10
CA LEU A 23 -9.48 1.96 -2.56
C LEU A 23 -9.42 0.54 -3.15
N ILE A 24 -9.98 -0.45 -2.45
CA ILE A 24 -10.10 -1.85 -2.91
C ILE A 24 -10.83 -1.92 -4.24
N SER A 25 -11.98 -1.26 -4.35
CA SER A 25 -12.79 -1.27 -5.58
C SER A 25 -12.02 -0.71 -6.77
N ARG A 26 -11.24 0.37 -6.56
CA ARG A 26 -10.44 1.01 -7.61
C ARG A 26 -9.23 0.19 -8.01
N ALA A 27 -8.46 -0.30 -7.05
CA ALA A 27 -7.31 -1.15 -7.32
C ALA A 27 -7.73 -2.43 -8.07
N ALA A 28 -8.92 -2.98 -7.76
CA ALA A 28 -9.42 -4.18 -8.44
C ALA A 28 -9.73 -3.94 -9.92
N ARG A 29 -10.07 -2.71 -10.30
CA ARG A 29 -10.32 -2.32 -11.70
C ARG A 29 -9.04 -2.16 -12.52
N ALA A 30 -7.87 -2.06 -11.89
CA ALA A 30 -6.59 -1.90 -12.58
C ALA A 30 -6.12 -3.17 -13.33
N GLY A 31 -6.77 -4.33 -13.11
CA GLY A 31 -6.52 -5.58 -13.84
C GLY A 31 -5.50 -6.51 -13.17
N LYS A 32 -5.09 -7.57 -13.88
CA LYS A 32 -4.05 -8.50 -13.42
C LYS A 32 -2.67 -7.95 -13.82
N GLY A 33 -1.89 -7.52 -12.83
CA GLY A 33 -0.54 -6.98 -13.01
C GLY A 33 -0.34 -5.65 -12.26
N PRO A 34 0.88 -5.10 -12.24
CA PRO A 34 1.12 -3.77 -11.69
C PRO A 34 0.27 -2.74 -12.45
N ALA A 35 -0.46 -1.92 -11.72
CA ALA A 35 -1.24 -0.83 -12.29
C ALA A 35 -0.30 0.19 -12.95
N PRO A 36 -0.74 0.92 -13.99
CA PRO A 36 0.09 1.93 -14.64
C PRO A 36 0.14 3.22 -13.81
N VAL A 37 0.58 3.11 -12.56
CA VAL A 37 0.58 4.17 -11.54
C VAL A 37 1.35 5.40 -11.98
N GLU A 38 2.39 5.25 -12.79
CA GLU A 38 3.18 6.37 -13.34
C GLU A 38 2.38 7.27 -14.30
N ARG A 39 1.24 6.79 -14.83
CA ARG A 39 0.39 7.56 -15.74
C ARG A 39 -0.66 8.42 -15.02
N TRP A 40 -0.83 8.23 -13.71
CA TRP A 40 -1.87 8.89 -12.94
C TRP A 40 -1.27 9.99 -12.08
N ASN A 41 -1.84 11.20 -12.09
CA ASN A 41 -1.39 12.27 -11.20
C ASN A 41 -2.58 12.92 -10.49
N PRO A 42 -3.32 12.15 -9.67
CA PRO A 42 -4.48 12.67 -8.95
C PRO A 42 -4.05 13.52 -7.75
N ASP A 43 -5.01 14.23 -7.18
CA ASP A 43 -4.81 15.02 -5.98
C ASP A 43 -4.38 14.14 -4.79
N PHE A 44 -3.58 14.75 -3.90
CA PHE A 44 -3.22 14.13 -2.64
C PHE A 44 -4.40 14.18 -1.68
N CYS A 45 -4.86 13.02 -1.24
CA CYS A 45 -6.03 12.90 -0.37
C CYS A 45 -5.67 12.72 1.11
N GLY A 46 -4.39 12.78 1.45
CA GLY A 46 -3.88 12.64 2.82
C GLY A 46 -3.14 11.32 3.03
N ASP A 47 -2.77 11.08 4.29
CA ASP A 47 -2.10 9.86 4.72
C ASP A 47 -3.12 8.86 5.24
N LEU A 48 -2.96 7.59 4.84
CA LEU A 48 -3.70 6.46 5.39
C LEU A 48 -2.87 5.86 6.52
N ASP A 49 -3.51 5.41 7.62
CA ASP A 49 -2.80 4.65 8.65
C ASP A 49 -2.55 3.20 8.19
N MET A 50 -1.70 3.11 7.18
CA MET A 50 -1.23 1.91 6.54
C MET A 50 0.30 1.87 6.60
N GLU A 51 0.84 0.72 6.96
CA GLU A 51 2.27 0.55 7.17
C GLU A 51 2.75 -0.80 6.65
N ILE A 52 3.80 -0.79 5.83
CA ILE A 52 4.57 -1.97 5.47
C ILE A 52 5.73 -2.09 6.45
N LYS A 53 5.72 -3.11 7.32
CA LYS A 53 6.80 -3.37 8.27
C LYS A 53 8.02 -3.96 7.55
N ALA A 54 9.18 -3.95 8.21
CA ALA A 54 10.43 -4.49 7.67
C ALA A 54 10.38 -6.00 7.39
N ASP A 55 9.45 -6.74 8.01
CA ASP A 55 9.19 -8.16 7.74
C ASP A 55 8.17 -8.39 6.60
N GLY A 56 7.72 -7.32 5.94
CA GLY A 56 6.79 -7.36 4.82
C GLY A 56 5.32 -7.44 5.24
N THR A 57 5.02 -7.48 6.55
CA THR A 57 3.64 -7.48 7.04
C THR A 57 2.99 -6.12 6.81
N TRP A 58 1.80 -6.11 6.20
CA TRP A 58 0.99 -4.92 6.04
C TRP A 58 0.09 -4.72 7.26
N PHE A 59 0.09 -3.52 7.80
CA PHE A 59 -0.79 -3.09 8.87
C PHE A 59 -1.77 -2.04 8.36
N TYR A 60 -3.00 -2.08 8.85
CA TYR A 60 -4.01 -1.04 8.67
C TYR A 60 -4.68 -0.77 10.02
N LEU A 61 -4.70 0.49 10.46
CA LEU A 61 -5.21 0.89 11.77
C LEU A 61 -4.62 0.05 12.91
N GLY A 62 -3.29 -0.17 12.86
CA GLY A 62 -2.56 -0.98 13.83
C GLY A 62 -2.85 -2.49 13.79
N THR A 63 -3.68 -2.97 12.86
CA THR A 63 -4.04 -4.40 12.74
C THR A 63 -3.37 -5.03 11.52
N PRO A 64 -2.74 -6.22 11.64
CA PRO A 64 -2.12 -6.88 10.50
C PRO A 64 -3.16 -7.39 9.49
N ILE A 65 -2.87 -7.21 8.20
CA ILE A 65 -3.68 -7.70 7.09
C ILE A 65 -3.23 -9.12 6.73
N GLY A 66 -3.94 -10.14 7.22
CA GLY A 66 -3.66 -11.55 6.89
C GLY A 66 -4.18 -12.03 5.53
N ARG A 67 -4.94 -11.18 4.80
CA ARG A 67 -5.57 -11.56 3.53
C ARG A 67 -4.63 -11.27 2.36
N MET A 68 -3.85 -12.27 1.95
CA MET A 68 -2.85 -12.11 0.87
C MET A 68 -3.39 -11.50 -0.43
N PRO A 69 -4.60 -11.85 -0.95
CA PRO A 69 -5.14 -11.18 -2.12
C PRO A 69 -5.33 -9.67 -1.96
N LEU A 70 -5.57 -9.20 -0.73
CA LEU A 70 -5.71 -7.78 -0.42
C LEU A 70 -4.35 -7.07 -0.39
N VAL A 71 -3.32 -7.74 0.15
CA VAL A 71 -1.93 -7.25 0.09
C VAL A 71 -1.47 -7.11 -1.37
N GLN A 72 -1.71 -8.13 -2.19
CA GLN A 72 -1.37 -8.10 -3.63
C GLN A 72 -2.10 -6.98 -4.39
N LEU A 73 -3.34 -6.69 -3.98
CA LEU A 73 -4.14 -5.63 -4.56
C LEU A 73 -3.53 -4.25 -4.26
N PHE A 74 -3.14 -3.99 -3.02
CA PHE A 74 -2.51 -2.71 -2.68
C PHE A 74 -1.10 -2.60 -3.25
N SER A 75 -0.36 -3.71 -3.30
CA SER A 75 0.98 -3.70 -3.88
C SER A 75 0.98 -3.36 -5.38
N SER A 76 -0.09 -3.67 -6.11
CA SER A 76 -0.19 -3.36 -7.55
C SER A 76 -0.33 -1.86 -7.82
N VAL A 77 -0.72 -1.07 -6.82
CA VAL A 77 -0.93 0.38 -6.91
C VAL A 77 0.12 1.18 -6.12
N LEU A 78 1.22 0.55 -5.69
CA LEU A 78 2.32 1.25 -5.03
C LEU A 78 3.10 2.12 -6.02
N ARG A 79 3.42 3.33 -5.60
CA ARG A 79 4.34 4.22 -6.32
C ARG A 79 5.23 4.96 -5.34
N LYS A 80 6.51 5.10 -5.69
CA LYS A 80 7.44 5.98 -4.99
C LYS A 80 7.61 7.25 -5.80
N ASP A 81 7.21 8.39 -5.25
CA ASP A 81 7.33 9.67 -5.95
C ASP A 81 8.74 10.26 -5.76
N ALA A 82 9.06 11.32 -6.51
CA ALA A 82 10.36 12.00 -6.47
C ALA A 82 10.69 12.63 -5.11
N ASP A 83 9.70 12.83 -4.24
CA ASP A 83 9.88 13.29 -2.86
C ASP A 83 10.42 12.20 -1.91
N GLY A 84 10.62 10.98 -2.43
CA GLY A 84 11.11 9.83 -1.68
C GLY A 84 10.04 9.10 -0.87
N LYS A 85 8.79 9.57 -0.87
CA LYS A 85 7.67 8.94 -0.16
C LYS A 85 6.98 7.89 -1.02
N THR A 86 6.27 6.99 -0.34
CA THR A 86 5.52 5.90 -0.97
C THR A 86 4.02 6.16 -0.86
N TYR A 87 3.31 5.92 -1.94
CA TYR A 87 1.89 6.19 -2.09
C TYR A 87 1.16 4.97 -2.65
N LEU A 88 -0.13 4.88 -2.34
CA LEU A 88 -1.09 4.08 -3.11
C LEU A 88 -1.78 5.01 -4.11
N VAL A 89 -1.68 4.67 -5.39
CA VAL A 89 -2.11 5.54 -6.49
C VAL A 89 -3.17 4.84 -7.33
N THR A 90 -4.32 5.49 -7.43
CA THR A 90 -5.41 5.08 -8.32
C THR A 90 -5.74 6.24 -9.26
N PRO A 91 -6.59 6.06 -10.30
CA PRO A 91 -6.87 7.15 -11.25
C PRO A 91 -7.42 8.45 -10.64
N VAL A 92 -8.00 8.39 -9.44
CA VAL A 92 -8.70 9.52 -8.80
C VAL A 92 -8.12 9.91 -7.44
N GLU A 93 -7.13 9.16 -6.94
CA GLU A 93 -6.67 9.35 -5.56
C GLU A 93 -5.20 8.95 -5.41
N ARG A 94 -4.45 9.77 -4.66
CA ARG A 94 -3.11 9.45 -4.17
C ARG A 94 -3.09 9.60 -2.65
N VAL A 95 -2.80 8.51 -1.95
CA VAL A 95 -2.72 8.47 -0.47
C VAL A 95 -1.33 8.04 -0.02
N GLY A 96 -0.81 8.71 1.01
CA GLY A 96 0.49 8.39 1.60
C GLY A 96 0.41 7.18 2.52
N ILE A 97 1.45 6.35 2.53
CA ILE A 97 1.60 5.23 3.46
C ILE A 97 2.99 5.22 4.09
N ARG A 98 3.15 4.51 5.21
CA ARG A 98 4.46 4.29 5.83
C ARG A 98 5.11 3.02 5.30
N VAL A 99 6.40 3.08 5.04
CA VAL A 99 7.24 1.92 4.71
C VAL A 99 8.43 1.96 5.65
N ALA A 100 8.57 0.93 6.49
CA ALA A 100 9.60 0.90 7.53
C ALA A 100 11.01 0.73 6.97
N ASP A 101 11.14 0.01 5.86
CA ASP A 101 12.41 -0.27 5.18
C ASP A 101 12.20 -0.30 3.65
N ALA A 102 11.66 -1.41 3.13
CA ALA A 102 11.37 -1.59 1.71
C ALA A 102 9.89 -2.01 1.48
N PRO A 103 9.31 -1.67 0.31
CA PRO A 103 7.93 -2.05 0.00
C PRO A 103 7.76 -3.55 -0.32
N PHE A 104 8.86 -4.24 -0.65
CA PHE A 104 8.89 -5.64 -1.02
C PHE A 104 10.09 -6.35 -0.37
N ILE A 105 9.92 -7.63 -0.09
CA ILE A 105 10.98 -8.54 0.35
C ILE A 105 11.22 -9.54 -0.76
N ALA A 106 12.47 -9.64 -1.23
CA ALA A 106 12.90 -10.74 -2.08
C ALA A 106 13.06 -12.01 -1.23
N VAL A 107 12.29 -13.05 -1.54
CA VAL A 107 12.24 -14.31 -0.76
C VAL A 107 12.88 -15.50 -1.48
N GLU A 108 13.14 -15.36 -2.78
CA GLU A 108 13.71 -16.38 -3.63
C GLU A 108 14.57 -15.70 -4.71
N MET A 109 15.60 -16.41 -5.16
CA MET A 109 16.40 -16.00 -6.31
C MET A 109 16.81 -17.25 -7.10
N ASN A 110 16.90 -17.10 -8.42
CA ASN A 110 17.44 -18.09 -9.33
C ASN A 110 18.77 -17.58 -9.90
N VAL A 111 19.76 -18.48 -9.95
CA VAL A 111 21.12 -18.17 -10.41
C VAL A 111 21.41 -18.97 -11.67
N SER A 112 21.81 -18.28 -12.73
CA SER A 112 22.24 -18.89 -13.99
C SER A 112 23.57 -18.29 -14.47
N GLY A 113 24.30 -19.03 -15.32
CA GLY A 113 25.65 -18.63 -15.74
C GLY A 113 26.71 -18.82 -14.64
N SER A 114 27.90 -18.25 -14.86
CA SER A 114 29.01 -18.29 -13.91
C SER A 114 30.00 -17.14 -14.15
N GLY A 115 30.82 -16.82 -13.14
CA GLY A 115 31.78 -15.72 -13.23
C GLY A 115 31.09 -14.37 -13.49
N ASP A 116 31.67 -13.57 -14.38
CA ASP A 116 31.13 -12.25 -14.73
C ASP A 116 29.83 -12.32 -15.55
N ASP A 117 29.48 -13.49 -16.11
CA ASP A 117 28.25 -13.74 -16.86
C ASP A 117 27.11 -14.28 -15.97
N GLN A 118 27.29 -14.28 -14.64
CA GLN A 118 26.27 -14.74 -13.69
C GLN A 118 25.05 -13.80 -13.70
N VAL A 119 23.85 -14.38 -13.80
CA VAL A 119 22.57 -13.66 -13.73
C VAL A 119 21.78 -14.14 -12.52
N ILE A 120 21.32 -13.19 -11.71
CA ILE A 120 20.43 -13.41 -10.56
C ILE A 120 19.05 -12.82 -10.92
N THR A 121 18.02 -13.66 -10.92
CA THR A 121 16.62 -13.29 -11.16
C THR A 121 15.75 -13.64 -9.98
#